data_AF-T1AG35-F1
#
_entry.id   AF-T1AG35-F1
#
_cell.length_a   1.000
_cell.length_b   1.000
_cell.length_c   1.000
_cell.angle_alpha   90.00
_cell.angle_beta   90.00
_cell.angle_gamma   90.00
#
_symmetry.space_group_name_H-M   'P 1'
#
loop_
_entity.id
_entity.type
_entity.pdbx_description
1 polymer ?
#
loop_
_entity_poly.entity_id
_entity_poly.type
_entity_poly.pdbx_seq_one_letter_code
_entity_poly.pdbx_strand_id
1 'polypeptide(L)'
;MVAAIKGFGAEVSLHAAGRQANARSAVALMTLGVRGGGQVEIRAAGPDAAAAIDAVEAVLSAAEPVTVSNMPSSAPATTPASSPRVQPQPVRPGAVLRGVVASRGFAVGRAAVLRVREIALEEGGAGFEHEARALDRAQGLVRAALEQARIGAAGPTAEVIEAHLALLADPHLQSQALNWIGKGKSAGYAWRTAIRESVAALRALGDVRLAERADDLTDLERQVLVALAGEQAPPVPALPS
;
A
#
# COMPACT_ATOMS: atom_id res chain seq x y z
N MET A 1 -14.82 5.74 1.31
CA MET A 1 -15.43 4.60 2.03
C MET A 1 -14.90 4.50 3.46
N VAL A 2 -13.62 4.13 3.66
CA VAL A 2 -13.03 3.90 4.99
C VAL A 2 -13.25 5.07 5.96
N ALA A 3 -13.01 6.31 5.51
CA ALA A 3 -13.21 7.50 6.34
C ALA A 3 -14.67 7.70 6.79
N ALA A 4 -15.64 7.35 5.93
CA ALA A 4 -17.06 7.54 6.20
C ALA A 4 -17.59 6.61 7.30
N ILE A 5 -16.90 5.49 7.55
CA ILE A 5 -17.32 4.51 8.55
C ILE A 5 -16.41 4.43 9.78
N LYS A 6 -15.36 5.28 9.85
CA LYS A 6 -14.38 5.29 10.95
C LYS A 6 -15.02 5.58 12.31
N GLY A 7 -16.16 6.27 12.34
CA GLY A 7 -16.89 6.63 13.56
C GLY A 7 -17.98 5.63 13.99
N PHE A 8 -18.28 4.62 13.16
CA PHE A 8 -19.33 3.65 13.48
C PHE A 8 -18.73 2.39 14.13
N GLY A 9 -19.43 1.83 15.10
CA GLY A 9 -19.09 0.56 15.75
C GLY A 9 -19.37 -0.66 14.87
N ALA A 10 -20.31 -0.55 13.93
CA ALA A 10 -20.75 -1.64 13.07
C ALA A 10 -19.64 -2.19 12.17
N GLU A 11 -19.65 -3.50 12.00
CA GLU A 11 -18.89 -4.16 10.94
C GLU A 11 -19.65 -4.02 9.63
N VAL A 12 -18.99 -3.47 8.61
CA VAL A 12 -19.58 -3.24 7.30
C VAL A 12 -18.78 -4.01 6.25
N SER A 13 -19.47 -4.74 5.39
CA SER A 13 -18.88 -5.49 4.27
C SER A 13 -19.61 -5.23 2.97
N LEU A 14 -18.85 -5.13 1.89
CA LEU A 14 -19.35 -5.00 0.52
C LEU A 14 -19.17 -6.34 -0.19
N HIS A 15 -20.19 -6.78 -0.91
CA HIS A 15 -20.19 -8.02 -1.69
C HIS A 15 -20.42 -7.70 -3.16
N ALA A 16 -19.54 -8.19 -4.03
CA ALA A 16 -19.67 -8.05 -5.48
C ALA A 16 -18.98 -9.20 -6.20
N ALA A 17 -19.60 -9.70 -7.26
CA ALA A 17 -19.05 -10.78 -8.10
C ALA A 17 -18.52 -12.00 -7.30
N GLY A 18 -19.24 -12.40 -6.24
CA GLY A 18 -18.86 -13.53 -5.36
C GLY A 18 -17.67 -13.26 -4.43
N ARG A 19 -17.19 -12.02 -4.36
CA ARG A 19 -16.12 -11.57 -3.46
C ARG A 19 -16.71 -10.68 -2.37
N GLN A 20 -16.10 -10.71 -1.20
CA GLN A 20 -16.44 -9.86 -0.06
C GLN A 20 -15.24 -8.99 0.32
N ALA A 21 -15.50 -7.73 0.66
CA ALA A 21 -14.51 -6.79 1.18
C ALA A 21 -15.02 -6.13 2.46
N ASN A 22 -14.15 -6.03 3.47
CA ASN A 22 -14.44 -5.23 4.66
C ASN A 22 -14.34 -3.74 4.28
N ALA A 23 -15.37 -2.96 4.59
CA ALA A 23 -15.43 -1.54 4.23
C ALA A 23 -14.40 -0.66 4.97
N ARG A 24 -13.81 -1.17 6.06
CA ARG A 24 -12.71 -0.51 6.80
C ARG A 24 -11.34 -0.80 6.17
N SER A 25 -11.24 -1.74 5.24
CA SER A 25 -10.01 -2.08 4.54
C SER A 25 -10.01 -1.44 3.15
N ALA A 26 -9.09 -0.48 2.94
CA ALA A 26 -8.88 0.09 1.62
C ALA A 26 -8.38 -0.97 0.65
N VAL A 27 -7.50 -1.88 1.09
CA VAL A 27 -6.94 -2.94 0.25
C VAL A 27 -8.01 -3.94 -0.19
N ALA A 28 -8.88 -4.39 0.72
CA ALA A 28 -9.98 -5.29 0.38
C ALA A 28 -10.96 -4.64 -0.60
N LEU A 29 -11.28 -3.36 -0.41
CA LEU A 29 -12.15 -2.62 -1.32
C LEU A 29 -11.53 -2.45 -2.71
N MET A 30 -10.25 -2.11 -2.80
CA MET A 30 -9.54 -1.99 -4.08
C MET A 30 -9.47 -3.34 -4.81
N THR A 31 -9.25 -4.44 -4.07
CA THR A 31 -9.19 -5.79 -4.63
C THR A 31 -10.57 -6.42 -4.89
N LEU A 32 -11.68 -5.74 -4.53
CA LEU A 32 -13.03 -6.16 -4.88
C LEU A 32 -13.30 -6.03 -6.38
N GLY A 33 -12.60 -5.11 -7.07
CA GLY A 33 -12.61 -5.00 -8.52
C GLY A 33 -13.91 -4.46 -9.14
N VAL A 34 -14.75 -3.79 -8.33
CA VAL A 34 -16.00 -3.19 -8.80
C VAL A 34 -15.69 -1.97 -9.66
N ARG A 35 -16.17 -1.97 -10.90
CA ARG A 35 -16.05 -0.83 -11.83
C ARG A 35 -17.25 0.11 -11.68
N GLY A 36 -17.11 1.35 -12.17
CA GLY A 36 -18.22 2.31 -12.21
C GLY A 36 -19.44 1.72 -12.91
N GLY A 37 -20.60 1.79 -12.25
CA GLY A 37 -21.85 1.17 -12.70
C GLY A 37 -22.05 -0.30 -12.28
N GLY A 38 -21.09 -0.90 -11.55
CA GLY A 38 -21.24 -2.23 -10.97
C GLY A 38 -22.20 -2.26 -9.78
N GLN A 39 -22.92 -3.38 -9.61
CA GLN A 39 -23.77 -3.60 -8.45
C GLN A 39 -22.96 -4.14 -7.28
N VAL A 40 -23.27 -3.65 -6.08
CA VAL A 40 -22.66 -4.08 -4.82
C VAL A 40 -23.76 -4.27 -3.79
N GLU A 41 -23.70 -5.38 -3.04
CA GLU A 41 -24.54 -5.59 -1.87
C GLU A 41 -23.79 -5.12 -0.62
N ILE A 42 -24.40 -4.23 0.17
CA ILE A 42 -23.85 -3.73 1.44
C ILE A 42 -24.48 -4.52 2.58
N ARG A 43 -23.65 -5.09 3.45
CA ARG A 43 -24.08 -5.74 4.69
C ARG A 43 -23.42 -5.08 5.89
N ALA A 44 -24.21 -4.71 6.89
CA ALA A 44 -23.70 -4.19 8.15
C ALA A 44 -24.28 -4.96 9.34
N ALA A 45 -23.46 -5.15 10.38
CA ALA A 45 -23.86 -5.76 11.63
C ALA A 45 -23.29 -4.97 12.81
N GLY A 46 -24.14 -4.60 13.77
CA GLY A 46 -23.73 -3.82 14.95
C GLY A 46 -24.75 -2.76 15.38
N PRO A 47 -24.42 -1.99 16.42
CA PRO A 47 -25.34 -1.06 17.08
C PRO A 47 -25.81 0.09 16.19
N ASP A 48 -25.02 0.46 15.19
CA ASP A 48 -25.23 1.58 14.26
C ASP A 48 -25.21 1.11 12.80
N ALA A 49 -25.58 -0.16 12.55
CA ALA A 49 -25.53 -0.79 11.24
C ALA A 49 -26.30 -0.02 10.15
N ALA A 50 -27.50 0.49 10.46
CA ALA A 50 -28.31 1.26 9.51
C ALA A 50 -27.61 2.57 9.11
N ALA A 51 -27.15 3.36 10.09
CA ALA A 51 -26.43 4.61 9.83
C ALA A 51 -25.11 4.38 9.07
N ALA A 52 -24.44 3.26 9.33
CA ALA A 52 -23.24 2.87 8.61
C ALA A 52 -23.53 2.49 7.15
N ILE A 53 -24.67 1.84 6.86
CA ILE A 53 -25.12 1.57 5.49
C ILE A 53 -25.41 2.90 4.77
N ASP A 54 -26.17 3.79 5.37
CA ASP A 54 -26.52 5.09 4.78
C ASP A 54 -25.27 5.91 4.44
N ALA A 55 -24.28 5.92 5.34
CA ALA A 55 -23.01 6.60 5.11
C ALA A 55 -22.21 5.97 3.94
N VAL A 56 -22.26 4.63 3.79
CA VAL A 56 -21.61 3.95 2.66
C VAL A 56 -22.34 4.25 1.36
N GLU A 57 -23.67 4.18 1.35
CA GLU A 57 -24.50 4.48 0.20
C GLU A 57 -24.32 5.93 -0.27
N ALA A 58 -24.27 6.89 0.65
CA ALA A 58 -24.00 8.29 0.35
C ALA A 58 -22.66 8.47 -0.37
N VAL A 59 -21.61 7.76 0.06
CA VAL A 59 -20.29 7.83 -0.59
C VAL A 59 -20.29 7.15 -1.95
N LEU A 60 -20.98 6.02 -2.12
CA LEU A 60 -21.10 5.35 -3.42
C LEU A 60 -21.95 6.14 -4.41
N SER A 61 -22.97 6.86 -3.92
CA SER A 61 -23.86 7.68 -4.75
C SER A 61 -23.26 9.04 -5.10
N ALA A 62 -22.46 9.61 -4.18
CA ALA A 62 -21.69 10.83 -4.43
C ALA A 62 -20.41 10.56 -5.24
N ALA A 63 -19.99 9.29 -5.36
CA ALA A 63 -18.99 8.90 -6.33
C ALA A 63 -19.63 9.03 -7.71
N GLU A 64 -19.56 10.24 -8.29
CA GLU A 64 -20.06 10.47 -9.64
C GLU A 64 -19.47 9.40 -10.56
N PRO A 65 -20.26 8.86 -11.51
CA PRO A 65 -19.65 8.13 -12.60
C PRO A 65 -18.58 9.06 -13.14
N VAL A 66 -17.34 8.59 -13.22
CA VAL A 66 -16.26 9.32 -13.89
C VAL A 66 -16.68 9.38 -15.35
N THR A 67 -17.59 10.31 -15.66
CA THR A 67 -17.76 10.86 -16.97
C THR A 67 -16.39 11.43 -17.26
N VAL A 68 -15.78 10.91 -18.32
CA VAL A 68 -14.58 11.49 -18.89
C VAL A 68 -15.03 12.84 -19.47
N SER A 69 -15.27 13.81 -18.58
CA SER A 69 -15.59 15.16 -18.94
C SER A 69 -14.27 15.76 -19.38
N ASN A 70 -14.15 15.83 -20.70
CA ASN A 70 -13.05 16.44 -21.42
C ASN A 70 -12.95 17.89 -20.93
N MET A 71 -12.09 18.13 -19.94
CA MET A 71 -11.70 19.48 -19.51
C MET A 71 -11.16 20.25 -20.72
N PRO A 72 -11.42 21.57 -20.83
CA PRO A 72 -11.01 22.35 -21.99
C PRO A 72 -9.49 22.30 -22.13
N SER A 73 -9.09 21.71 -23.26
CA SER A 73 -7.74 21.71 -23.81
C SER A 73 -7.13 23.10 -23.81
N SER A 74 -6.31 23.42 -22.80
CA SER A 74 -5.26 24.42 -22.94
C SER A 74 -4.07 23.76 -23.65
N ALA A 75 -3.96 24.09 -24.95
CA ALA A 75 -2.94 23.66 -25.91
C ALA A 75 -3.01 22.16 -26.32
N PRO A 76 -2.72 21.83 -27.60
CA PRO A 76 -2.98 20.49 -28.14
C PRO A 76 -2.14 19.46 -27.40
N ALA A 77 -2.79 18.72 -26.50
CA ALA A 77 -2.27 17.49 -25.96
C ALA A 77 -2.20 16.49 -27.11
N THR A 78 -1.00 16.32 -27.67
CA THR A 78 -0.64 15.09 -28.36
C THR A 78 -1.04 13.94 -27.46
N THR A 79 -1.92 13.08 -27.96
CA THR A 79 -2.20 11.75 -27.46
C THR A 79 -0.92 11.18 -26.82
N PRO A 80 -0.92 10.74 -25.55
CA PRO A 80 0.15 9.88 -25.09
C PRO A 80 -0.03 8.59 -25.87
N ALA A 81 0.66 8.51 -27.01
CA ALA A 81 0.94 7.26 -27.67
C ALA A 81 1.42 6.32 -26.58
N SER A 82 0.80 5.14 -26.50
CA SER A 82 1.29 4.01 -25.72
C SER A 82 2.80 4.02 -25.81
N SER A 83 3.47 4.46 -24.75
CA SER A 83 4.91 4.65 -24.80
C SER A 83 5.45 3.24 -25.01
N PRO A 84 6.10 2.92 -26.14
CA PRO A 84 6.67 1.60 -26.31
C PRO A 84 7.58 1.41 -25.09
N ARG A 85 7.32 0.35 -24.32
CA ARG A 85 8.16 -0.04 -23.19
C ARG A 85 9.59 -0.02 -23.70
N VAL A 86 10.34 1.01 -23.34
CA VAL A 86 11.71 1.20 -23.83
C VAL A 86 12.48 0.00 -23.30
N GLN A 87 12.85 -0.90 -24.20
CA GLN A 87 13.72 -1.99 -23.83
C GLN A 87 15.03 -1.36 -23.35
N PRO A 88 15.52 -1.70 -22.16
CA PRO A 88 16.76 -1.13 -21.63
C PRO A 88 17.90 -1.44 -22.61
N GLN A 89 18.33 -0.42 -23.35
CA GLN A 89 19.49 -0.54 -24.23
C GLN A 89 20.76 -0.29 -23.43
N PRO A 90 21.84 -1.06 -23.68
CA PRO A 90 23.12 -0.83 -23.02
C PRO A 90 23.60 0.60 -23.31
N VAL A 91 23.73 1.39 -22.24
CA VAL A 91 24.18 2.78 -22.30
C VAL A 91 25.69 2.79 -22.49
N ARG A 92 26.17 3.47 -23.54
CA ARG A 92 27.61 3.60 -23.81
C ARG A 92 28.27 4.58 -22.82
N PRO A 93 29.55 4.40 -22.46
CA PRO A 93 30.29 5.39 -21.70
C PRO A 93 30.22 6.78 -22.36
N GLY A 94 29.86 7.81 -21.59
CA GLY A 94 29.71 9.19 -22.08
C GLY A 94 28.36 9.49 -22.75
N ALA A 95 27.41 8.54 -22.79
CA ALA A 95 26.08 8.82 -23.32
C ALA A 95 25.29 9.79 -22.42
N VAL A 96 24.61 10.75 -23.05
CA VAL A 96 23.69 11.66 -22.38
C VAL A 96 22.30 11.04 -22.37
N LEU A 97 21.79 10.75 -21.18
CA LEU A 97 20.42 10.26 -20.98
C LEU A 97 19.47 11.46 -20.89
N ARG A 98 18.41 11.44 -21.70
CA ARG A 98 17.31 12.41 -21.58
C ARG A 98 16.28 11.86 -20.58
N GLY A 99 15.80 12.72 -19.68
CA GLY A 99 14.78 12.39 -18.71
C GLY A 99 13.78 13.52 -18.55
N VAL A 100 12.71 13.26 -17.81
CA VAL A 100 11.73 14.27 -17.39
C VAL A 100 12.18 14.85 -16.06
N VAL A 101 12.10 16.18 -15.91
CA VAL A 101 12.51 16.86 -14.67
C VAL A 101 11.46 16.62 -13.60
N ALA A 102 11.78 15.78 -12.60
CA ALA A 102 10.92 15.54 -11.44
C ALA A 102 11.09 16.59 -10.32
N SER A 103 12.29 17.16 -10.18
CA SER A 103 12.61 18.23 -9.23
C SER A 103 13.67 19.16 -9.80
N ARG A 104 13.60 20.46 -9.50
CA ARG A 104 14.56 21.46 -9.98
C ARG A 104 15.81 21.44 -9.10
N GLY A 105 16.98 21.30 -9.73
CA GLY A 105 18.27 21.33 -9.06
C GLY A 105 19.40 20.79 -9.94
N PHE A 106 20.64 20.96 -9.52
CA PHE A 106 21.82 20.41 -10.18
C PHE A 106 22.64 19.61 -9.15
N ALA A 107 22.99 18.38 -9.49
CA ALA A 107 23.77 17.49 -8.63
C ALA A 107 24.92 16.86 -9.44
N VAL A 108 26.11 16.83 -8.85
CA VAL A 108 27.29 16.16 -9.41
C VAL A 108 27.84 15.22 -8.35
N GLY A 109 28.01 13.95 -8.71
CA GLY A 109 28.49 12.94 -7.77
C GLY A 109 28.68 11.59 -8.43
N ARG A 110 29.18 10.62 -7.66
CA ARG A 110 29.29 9.24 -8.12
C ARG A 110 27.90 8.61 -8.13
N ALA A 111 27.51 8.01 -9.26
CA ALA A 111 26.30 7.23 -9.33
C ALA A 111 26.44 5.98 -8.43
N ALA A 112 25.55 5.85 -7.45
CA ALA A 112 25.42 4.64 -6.66
C ALA A 112 24.24 3.82 -7.20
N VAL A 113 24.46 2.53 -7.45
CA VAL A 113 23.35 1.62 -7.79
C VAL A 113 22.67 1.24 -6.49
N LEU A 114 21.44 1.72 -6.30
CA LEU A 114 20.59 1.27 -5.20
C LEU A 114 20.17 -0.18 -5.50
N ARG A 115 20.92 -1.15 -4.96
CA ARG A 115 20.49 -2.54 -4.98
C ARG A 115 19.66 -2.83 -3.75
N VAL A 116 18.38 -3.01 -3.99
CA VAL A 116 17.46 -3.60 -3.03
C VAL A 116 17.95 -5.02 -2.73
N ARG A 117 18.47 -5.25 -1.53
CA ARG A 117 18.81 -6.60 -1.05
C ARG A 117 17.51 -7.27 -0.62
N GLU A 118 17.25 -8.47 -1.14
CA GLU A 118 16.15 -9.27 -0.64
C GLU A 118 16.46 -9.66 0.82
N ILE A 119 15.54 -9.33 1.72
CA ILE A 119 15.71 -9.65 3.14
C ILE A 119 15.47 -11.16 3.24
N ALA A 120 16.49 -11.90 3.64
CA ALA A 120 16.37 -13.32 3.92
C ALA A 120 15.45 -13.48 5.14
N LEU A 121 14.40 -14.28 5.00
CA LEU A 121 13.42 -14.53 6.05
C LEU A 121 13.46 -16.01 6.37
N GLU A 122 13.50 -16.34 7.65
CA GLU A 122 13.21 -17.69 8.08
C GLU A 122 11.73 -17.97 7.81
N GLU A 123 11.41 -19.13 7.23
CA GLU A 123 10.03 -19.47 6.90
C GLU A 123 9.24 -19.93 8.14
N GLY A 124 9.89 -20.68 9.03
CA GLY A 124 9.31 -21.14 10.29
C GLY A 124 9.35 -20.05 11.35
N GLY A 125 8.26 -19.90 12.11
CA GLY A 125 8.18 -18.99 13.24
C GLY A 125 8.43 -19.67 14.58
N ALA A 126 8.75 -18.87 15.61
CA ALA A 126 8.95 -19.31 16.98
C ALA A 126 7.64 -19.41 17.81
N GLY A 127 6.49 -19.49 17.13
CA GLY A 127 5.16 -19.62 17.73
C GLY A 127 4.28 -18.37 17.60
N PHE A 128 2.96 -18.56 17.60
CA PHE A 128 1.99 -17.51 17.26
C PHE A 128 2.18 -16.22 18.06
N GLU A 129 2.23 -16.30 19.39
CA GLU A 129 2.33 -15.09 20.22
C GLU A 129 3.66 -14.35 20.04
N HIS A 130 4.75 -15.07 19.79
CA HIS A 130 6.05 -14.46 19.58
C HIS A 130 6.05 -13.66 18.29
N GLU A 131 5.63 -14.31 17.20
CA GLU A 131 5.61 -13.73 15.86
C GLU A 131 4.56 -12.60 15.74
N ALA A 132 3.37 -12.77 16.32
CA ALA A 132 2.35 -11.73 16.33
C ALA A 132 2.84 -10.47 17.07
N ARG A 133 3.52 -10.64 18.21
CA ARG A 133 4.14 -9.52 18.93
C ARG A 133 5.30 -8.89 18.17
N ALA A 134 6.12 -9.68 17.46
CA ALA A 134 7.19 -9.16 16.63
C ALA A 134 6.65 -8.32 15.47
N LEU A 135 5.60 -8.79 14.81
CA LEU A 135 4.93 -8.04 13.75
C LEU A 135 4.34 -6.73 14.26
N ASP A 136 3.61 -6.76 15.38
CA ASP A 136 2.99 -5.56 15.98
C ASP A 136 4.05 -4.50 16.34
N ARG A 137 5.16 -4.90 16.98
CA ARG A 137 6.27 -3.99 17.28
C ARG A 137 6.91 -3.40 16.04
N ALA A 138 7.21 -4.22 15.04
CA ALA A 138 7.79 -3.75 13.79
C ALA A 138 6.88 -2.75 13.06
N GLN A 139 5.57 -3.01 13.03
CA GLN A 139 4.59 -2.05 12.50
C GLN A 139 4.52 -0.79 13.36
N GLY A 140 4.64 -0.89 14.69
CA GLY A 140 4.74 0.23 15.60
C GLY A 140 5.95 1.14 15.31
N LEU A 141 7.12 0.55 15.04
CA LEU A 141 8.33 1.28 14.65
C LEU A 141 8.15 2.03 13.32
N VAL A 142 7.59 1.36 12.31
CA VAL A 142 7.30 1.99 11.01
C VAL A 142 6.26 3.11 11.16
N ARG A 143 5.21 2.88 11.94
CA ARG A 143 4.20 3.90 12.24
C ARG A 143 4.83 5.13 12.89
N ALA A 144 5.66 4.94 13.91
CA ALA A 144 6.35 6.05 14.58
C ALA A 144 7.26 6.84 13.63
N ALA A 145 7.98 6.14 12.74
CA ALA A 145 8.82 6.79 11.74
C ALA A 145 8.01 7.61 10.73
N LEU A 146 6.87 7.09 10.27
CA LEU A 146 5.96 7.80 9.36
C LEU A 146 5.33 9.02 10.04
N GLU A 147 4.88 8.90 11.30
CA GLU A 147 4.34 10.04 12.06
C GLU A 147 5.40 11.12 12.29
N GLN A 148 6.63 10.72 12.61
CA GLN A 148 7.74 11.67 12.75
C GLN A 148 8.05 12.39 11.43
N ALA A 149 8.02 11.69 10.30
CA ALA A 149 8.17 12.29 8.98
C ALA A 149 7.02 13.26 8.66
N ARG A 150 5.83 13.02 9.23
CA ARG A 150 4.65 13.88 9.00
C ARG A 150 4.76 15.25 9.65
N ILE A 151 5.43 15.36 10.80
CA ILE A 151 5.56 16.63 11.54
C ILE A 151 6.21 17.74 10.68
N GLY A 152 7.07 17.38 9.72
CA GLY A 152 7.71 18.32 8.79
C GLY A 152 7.11 18.33 7.37
N ALA A 153 6.07 17.53 7.11
CA ALA A 153 5.48 17.39 5.78
C ALA A 153 4.28 18.34 5.61
N ALA A 154 4.14 18.90 4.40
CA ALA A 154 3.00 19.73 4.03
C ALA A 154 2.50 19.36 2.62
N GLY A 155 1.22 19.64 2.37
CA GLY A 155 0.57 19.41 1.08
C GLY A 155 0.64 17.93 0.64
N PRO A 156 0.98 17.64 -0.62
CA PRO A 156 0.95 16.28 -1.17
C PRO A 156 1.77 15.26 -0.37
N THR A 157 2.89 15.68 0.24
CA THR A 157 3.73 14.77 1.03
C THR A 157 3.00 14.27 2.29
N ALA A 158 2.23 15.13 2.95
CA ALA A 158 1.46 14.74 4.13
C ALA A 158 0.34 13.76 3.77
N GLU A 159 -0.33 13.96 2.62
CA GLU A 159 -1.35 13.06 2.10
C GLU A 159 -0.81 11.67 1.77
N VAL A 160 0.40 11.61 1.18
CA VAL A 160 1.09 10.34 0.91
C VAL A 160 1.40 9.61 2.22
N ILE A 161 1.90 10.30 3.24
CA ILE A 161 2.19 9.70 4.55
C ILE A 161 0.92 9.20 5.23
N GLU A 162 -0.18 9.97 5.19
CA GLU A 162 -1.50 9.53 5.67
C GLU A 162 -1.96 8.25 4.97
N ALA A 163 -1.80 8.17 3.65
CA ALA A 163 -2.14 6.97 2.89
C ALA A 163 -1.30 5.76 3.32
N HIS A 164 0.00 5.94 3.55
CA HIS A 164 0.89 4.87 4.02
C HIS A 164 0.49 4.38 5.43
N LEU A 165 0.14 5.29 6.33
CA LEU A 165 -0.35 4.95 7.68
C LEU A 165 -1.68 4.19 7.62
N ALA A 166 -2.59 4.60 6.74
CA ALA A 166 -3.87 3.91 6.53
C ALA A 166 -3.67 2.49 5.97
N LEU A 167 -2.74 2.30 5.02
CA LEU A 167 -2.40 0.99 4.49
C LEU A 167 -1.71 0.10 5.54
N LEU A 168 -0.80 0.65 6.34
CA LEU A 168 -0.13 -0.09 7.43
C LEU A 168 -1.14 -0.60 8.47
N ALA A 169 -2.20 0.17 8.73
CA ALA A 169 -3.27 -0.19 9.66
C ALA A 169 -4.41 -0.99 9.00
N ASP A 170 -4.28 -1.41 7.73
CA ASP A 170 -5.37 -2.04 6.99
C ASP A 170 -5.75 -3.42 7.57
N PRO A 171 -7.00 -3.63 8.02
CA PRO A 171 -7.41 -4.89 8.67
C PRO A 171 -7.25 -6.13 7.80
N HIS A 172 -7.35 -6.01 6.48
CA HIS A 172 -7.18 -7.14 5.57
C HIS A 172 -5.74 -7.65 5.62
N LEU A 173 -4.76 -6.75 5.50
CA LEU A 173 -3.35 -7.09 5.59
C LEU A 173 -3.00 -7.70 6.95
N GLN A 174 -3.55 -7.15 8.03
CA GLN A 174 -3.36 -7.67 9.38
C GLN A 174 -3.90 -9.10 9.51
N SER A 175 -5.14 -9.32 9.08
CA SER A 175 -5.77 -10.64 9.14
C SER A 175 -5.03 -11.70 8.31
N GLN A 176 -4.55 -11.34 7.11
CA GLN A 176 -3.78 -12.24 6.26
C GLN A 176 -2.43 -12.60 6.91
N ALA A 177 -1.72 -11.62 7.45
CA ALA A 177 -0.45 -11.87 8.14
C ALA A 177 -0.66 -12.77 9.37
N LEU A 178 -1.65 -12.48 10.21
CA LEU A 178 -1.97 -13.31 11.38
C LEU A 178 -2.41 -14.74 10.99
N ASN A 179 -3.08 -14.93 9.86
CA ASN A 179 -3.42 -16.26 9.34
C ASN A 179 -2.16 -17.06 9.00
N TRP A 180 -1.17 -16.44 8.35
CA TRP A 180 0.11 -17.07 8.05
C TRP A 180 0.91 -17.40 9.30
N ILE A 181 0.91 -16.51 10.29
CA ILE A 181 1.52 -16.77 11.61
C ILE A 181 0.83 -17.94 12.31
N GLY A 182 -0.50 -18.01 12.25
CA GLY A 182 -1.29 -19.14 12.78
C GLY A 182 -0.95 -20.48 12.11
N LYS A 183 -0.46 -20.46 10.87
CA LYS A 183 0.08 -21.63 10.15
C LYS A 183 1.54 -21.96 10.52
N GLY A 184 2.10 -21.31 11.54
CA GLY A 184 3.46 -21.54 12.02
C GLY A 184 4.55 -20.81 11.24
N LYS A 185 4.19 -19.79 10.44
CA LYS A 185 5.18 -18.99 9.69
C LYS A 185 5.73 -17.85 10.53
N SER A 186 6.96 -17.42 10.22
CA SER A 186 7.55 -16.23 10.86
C SER A 186 6.78 -14.95 10.49
N ALA A 187 6.89 -13.92 11.33
CA ALA A 187 6.30 -12.60 11.12
C ALA A 187 6.71 -12.00 9.78
N GLY A 188 8.00 -12.12 9.43
CA GLY A 188 8.53 -11.62 8.18
C GLY A 188 7.93 -12.34 6.97
N TYR A 189 7.89 -13.68 7.00
CA TYR A 189 7.30 -14.47 5.92
C TYR A 189 5.81 -14.16 5.76
N ALA A 190 5.10 -14.09 6.88
CA ALA A 190 3.67 -13.81 6.92
C ALA A 190 3.33 -12.43 6.33
N TRP A 191 4.04 -11.38 6.76
CA TRP A 191 3.83 -10.02 6.25
C TRP A 191 4.13 -9.91 4.75
N ARG A 192 5.29 -10.44 4.32
CA ARG A 192 5.66 -10.48 2.90
C ARG A 192 4.60 -11.18 2.06
N THR A 193 4.15 -12.35 2.51
CA THR A 193 3.17 -13.14 1.76
C THR A 193 1.84 -12.40 1.65
N ALA A 194 1.33 -11.83 2.75
CA ALA A 194 0.10 -11.03 2.76
C ALA A 194 0.16 -9.84 1.80
N ILE A 195 1.26 -9.08 1.81
CA ILE A 195 1.46 -7.97 0.89
C ILE A 195 1.52 -8.46 -0.56
N ARG A 196 2.31 -9.49 -0.85
CA ARG A 196 2.48 -10.00 -2.23
C ARG A 196 1.17 -10.56 -2.81
N GLU A 197 0.34 -11.21 -2.01
CA GLU A 197 -1.00 -11.64 -2.40
C GLU A 197 -1.90 -10.45 -2.77
N SER A 198 -1.90 -9.40 -1.95
CA SER A 198 -2.64 -8.16 -2.21
C SER A 198 -2.13 -7.43 -3.46
N VAL A 199 -0.81 -7.32 -3.63
CA VAL A 199 -0.16 -6.73 -4.81
C VAL A 199 -0.51 -7.51 -6.08
N ALA A 200 -0.50 -8.85 -6.02
CA ALA A 200 -0.88 -9.68 -7.15
C ALA A 200 -2.36 -9.46 -7.54
N ALA A 201 -3.25 -9.37 -6.55
CA ALA A 201 -4.66 -9.08 -6.78
C ALA A 201 -4.88 -7.70 -7.42
N LEU A 202 -4.18 -6.66 -6.95
CA LEU A 202 -4.24 -5.31 -7.53
C LEU A 202 -3.73 -5.27 -8.97
N ARG A 203 -2.58 -5.92 -9.24
CA ARG A 203 -1.99 -5.97 -10.58
C ARG A 203 -2.87 -6.74 -11.57
N ALA A 204 -3.59 -7.77 -11.11
CA ALA A 204 -4.52 -8.53 -11.96
C ALA A 204 -5.71 -7.70 -12.47
N LEU A 205 -6.05 -6.59 -11.78
CA LEU A 205 -7.13 -5.68 -12.20
C LEU A 205 -6.73 -4.77 -13.37
N GLY A 206 -5.43 -4.60 -13.64
CA GLY A 206 -4.90 -3.99 -14.87
C GLY A 206 -5.04 -2.46 -14.99
N ASP A 207 -5.33 -1.75 -13.90
CA ASP A 207 -5.44 -0.28 -13.88
C ASP A 207 -4.11 0.38 -13.46
N VAL A 208 -3.70 1.42 -14.18
CA VAL A 208 -2.48 2.21 -13.90
C VAL A 208 -2.51 2.81 -12.48
N ARG A 209 -3.67 3.28 -12.01
CA ARG A 209 -3.79 3.83 -10.65
C ARG A 209 -3.62 2.77 -9.57
N LEU A 210 -3.99 1.52 -9.86
CA LEU A 210 -3.79 0.39 -8.95
C LEU A 210 -2.34 -0.11 -8.96
N ALA A 211 -1.61 0.12 -10.05
CA ALA A 211 -0.18 -0.17 -10.12
C ALA A 211 0.62 0.71 -9.16
N GLU A 212 0.32 2.01 -9.08
CA GLU A 212 0.93 2.91 -8.08
C GLU A 212 0.66 2.41 -6.64
N ARG A 213 -0.56 1.94 -6.37
CA ARG A 213 -0.92 1.37 -5.06
C ARG A 213 -0.21 0.06 -4.75
N ALA A 214 0.06 -0.76 -5.76
CA ALA A 214 0.85 -1.98 -5.60
C ALA A 214 2.32 -1.65 -5.24
N ASP A 215 2.85 -0.55 -5.75
CA ASP A 215 4.18 -0.08 -5.42
C ASP A 215 4.23 0.48 -3.98
N ASP A 216 3.22 1.25 -3.55
CA ASP A 216 3.07 1.70 -2.15
C ASP A 216 3.10 0.50 -1.17
N LEU A 217 2.37 -0.58 -1.48
CA LEU A 217 2.36 -1.79 -0.67
C LEU A 217 3.74 -2.48 -0.62
N THR A 218 4.45 -2.50 -1.75
CA THR A 218 5.80 -3.08 -1.83
C THR A 218 6.80 -2.28 -0.99
N ASP A 219 6.64 -0.96 -0.91
CA ASP A 219 7.46 -0.11 -0.05
C ASP A 219 7.15 -0.33 1.44
N LEU A 220 5.88 -0.53 1.81
CA LEU A 220 5.49 -0.92 3.16
C LEU A 220 5.99 -2.32 3.55
N GLU A 221 5.99 -3.29 2.62
CA GLU A 221 6.64 -4.60 2.82
C GLU A 221 8.07 -4.38 3.31
N ARG A 222 8.85 -3.60 2.55
CA ARG A 222 10.25 -3.33 2.85
C ARG A 222 10.44 -2.71 4.22
N GLN A 223 9.70 -1.65 4.53
CA GLN A 223 9.89 -0.92 5.79
C GLN A 223 9.65 -1.81 7.00
N VAL A 224 8.59 -2.62 6.99
CA VAL A 224 8.28 -3.55 8.09
C VAL A 224 9.32 -4.67 8.16
N LEU A 225 9.77 -5.21 7.02
CA LEU A 225 10.81 -6.24 7.03
C LEU A 225 12.16 -5.72 7.54
N VAL A 226 12.51 -4.47 7.25
CA VAL A 226 13.71 -3.83 7.82
C VAL A 226 13.57 -3.67 9.33
N ALA A 227 12.39 -3.26 9.83
CA ALA A 227 12.13 -3.16 11.26
C ALA A 227 12.23 -4.54 11.95
N LEU A 228 11.64 -5.59 11.35
CA LEU A 228 11.74 -6.96 11.85
C LEU A 228 13.19 -7.47 11.87
N ALA A 229 13.96 -7.20 10.81
CA ALA A 229 15.37 -7.60 10.75
C ALA A 229 16.24 -6.83 11.75
N GLY A 230 15.92 -5.57 12.04
CA GLY A 230 16.56 -4.76 13.07
C GLY A 230 16.33 -5.30 14.48
N GLU A 231 15.18 -5.92 14.76
CA GLU A 231 14.93 -6.62 16.04
C GLU A 231 15.72 -7.92 16.17
N GLN A 232 15.98 -8.60 15.05
CA GLN A 232 16.71 -9.87 15.01
C GLN A 232 18.23 -9.67 14.94
N ALA A 233 18.70 -8.45 14.68
CA ALA A 233 20.13 -8.15 14.65
C ALA A 233 20.72 -8.18 16.06
N PRO A 234 21.75 -9.00 16.34
CA PRO A 234 22.48 -8.89 17.60
C PRO A 234 23.08 -7.47 17.73
N PRO A 235 23.16 -6.91 18.96
CA PRO A 235 23.73 -5.58 19.15
C PRO A 235 25.14 -5.53 18.57
N VAL A 236 25.39 -4.53 17.72
CA VAL A 236 26.69 -4.31 17.10
C VAL A 236 27.71 -4.08 18.22
N PRO A 237 28.80 -4.87 18.32
CA PRO A 237 29.83 -4.63 19.30
C PRO A 237 30.45 -3.25 19.04
N ALA A 238 30.48 -2.41 20.07
CA ALA A 238 31.09 -1.10 20.02
C ALA A 238 32.56 -1.23 19.60
N LEU A 239 32.97 -0.45 18.60
CA LEU A 239 34.37 -0.38 18.20
C LEU A 239 35.19 0.16 19.39
N PRO A 240 36.32 -0.48 19.74
CA PRO A 240 37.20 0.03 20.77
C PRO A 240 37.78 1.39 20.34
N SER A 241 37.82 2.33 21.29
CA SER A 241 38.35 3.69 21.18
C SER A 241 39.81 3.76 20.73
#